data_AF-A0A7W4HD87-F1
#
_entry.id   AF-A0A7W4HD87-F1
#
_cell.length_a   1.000
_cell.length_b   1.000
_cell.length_c   1.000
_cell.angle_alpha   90.00
_cell.angle_beta   90.00
_cell.angle_gamma   90.00
#
_symmetry.space_group_name_H-M   'P 1'
#
loop_
_entity.id
_entity.type
_entity.pdbx_description
1 polymer ?
#
loop_
_entity_poly.entity_id
_entity_poly.type
_entity_poly.pdbx_seq_one_letter_code
_entity_poly.pdbx_strand_id
1 'polypeptide(L)'
;MWRDPRSFVEAFVIASAILVVGILLHFTLGPIPFHGFAYPLNIIGGVGILLLSLLLAILARRGNRIATFLAGYKMSIAAMAILMGLSIIMGLTRQIELAAPHGANLQEAIHAVGFSYMLSTWYFLMSYLLLLVVLGGTTFTFILRGRRPNMPWSRYIAFLLNHLGLYIALFAGLLGAHDLQRYRMQVDASENHPEWRATKDFSTELYELPL
;
A
#
# COMPACT_ATOMS: atom_id res chain seq x y z
N MET A 1 22.07 -22.81 -23.34
CA MET A 1 20.62 -22.61 -23.56
C MET A 1 19.90 -21.81 -22.47
N TRP A 2 20.55 -21.24 -21.43
CA TRP A 2 19.87 -20.41 -20.40
C TRP A 2 20.81 -19.29 -19.91
N ARG A 3 20.97 -18.21 -20.69
CA ARG A 3 21.61 -16.97 -20.20
C ARG A 3 20.54 -16.22 -19.38
N ASP A 4 20.43 -16.64 -18.12
CA ASP A 4 19.37 -16.40 -17.14
C ASP A 4 18.72 -15.00 -17.19
N PRO A 5 17.37 -14.88 -17.21
CA PRO A 5 16.72 -13.60 -17.02
C PRO A 5 16.79 -13.23 -15.52
N ARG A 6 17.91 -12.62 -15.12
CA ARG A 6 18.18 -11.94 -13.84
C ARG A 6 17.92 -12.74 -12.55
N SER A 7 18.87 -12.75 -11.64
CA SER A 7 18.81 -13.63 -10.45
C SER A 7 17.78 -13.15 -9.41
N PHE A 8 17.40 -14.04 -8.48
CA PHE A 8 16.64 -13.65 -7.29
C PHE A 8 17.37 -12.55 -6.48
N VAL A 9 18.71 -12.58 -6.48
CA VAL A 9 19.53 -11.58 -5.81
C VAL A 9 19.23 -10.19 -6.35
N GLU A 10 19.15 -10.02 -7.67
CA GLU A 10 18.82 -8.72 -8.28
C GLU A 10 17.44 -8.22 -7.87
N ALA A 11 16.43 -9.10 -7.79
CA ALA A 11 15.08 -8.72 -7.36
C ALA A 11 15.07 -8.22 -5.91
N PHE A 12 15.75 -8.92 -5.01
CA PHE A 12 15.89 -8.50 -3.61
C PHE A 12 16.71 -7.23 -3.48
N VAL A 13 17.80 -7.07 -4.22
CA VAL A 13 18.60 -5.83 -4.22
C VAL A 13 17.75 -4.63 -4.62
N ILE A 14 16.93 -4.74 -5.67
CA ILE A 14 16.05 -3.65 -6.10
C ILE A 14 14.97 -3.37 -5.05
N ALA A 15 14.31 -4.40 -4.53
CA ALA A 15 13.26 -4.23 -3.53
C ALA A 15 13.82 -3.60 -2.24
N SER A 16 14.99 -4.06 -1.78
CA SER A 16 15.68 -3.50 -0.61
C SER A 16 16.19 -2.08 -0.88
N ALA A 17 16.64 -1.76 -2.09
CA ALA A 17 17.02 -0.39 -2.44
C ALA A 17 15.82 0.56 -2.33
N ILE A 18 14.63 0.16 -2.79
CA ILE A 18 13.39 0.95 -2.63
C ILE A 18 13.04 1.10 -1.15
N LEU A 19 13.18 0.04 -0.35
CA LEU A 19 12.99 0.12 1.10
C LEU A 19 13.94 1.14 1.74
N VAL A 20 15.24 1.08 1.42
CA VAL A 20 16.26 2.02 1.93
C VAL A 20 15.95 3.45 1.51
N VAL A 21 15.55 3.68 0.25
CA VAL A 21 15.11 5.01 -0.21
C VAL A 21 13.93 5.50 0.61
N GLY A 22 12.95 4.64 0.88
CA GLY A 22 11.81 5.00 1.73
C GLY A 22 12.20 5.31 3.18
N ILE A 23 13.21 4.63 3.72
CA ILE A 23 13.74 4.92 5.08
C ILE A 23 14.42 6.30 5.08
N LEU A 24 15.25 6.59 4.07
CA LEU A 24 15.89 7.90 3.91
C LEU A 24 14.86 9.03 3.73
N LEU A 25 13.80 8.80 2.95
CA LEU A 25 12.69 9.73 2.81
C LEU A 25 11.98 9.96 4.15
N HIS A 26 11.80 8.92 4.96
CA HIS A 26 11.19 9.07 6.28
C HIS A 26 12.00 9.94 7.23
N PHE A 27 13.32 9.77 7.26
CA PHE A 27 14.18 10.61 8.10
C PHE A 27 14.30 12.06 7.60
N THR A 28 14.09 12.30 6.31
CA THR A 28 14.20 13.65 5.72
C THR A 28 12.88 14.42 5.77
N LEU A 29 11.76 13.75 5.51
CA LEU A 29 10.43 14.37 5.41
C LEU A 29 9.56 14.17 6.66
N GLY A 30 9.94 13.25 7.56
CA GLY A 30 9.12 12.86 8.70
C GLY A 30 7.97 11.93 8.33
N PRO A 31 6.99 11.73 9.24
CA PRO A 31 5.79 10.93 8.99
C PRO A 31 4.86 11.62 7.99
N ILE A 32 4.17 10.81 7.18
CA ILE A 32 3.13 11.26 6.26
C ILE A 32 1.91 11.73 7.09
N PRO A 33 1.44 12.98 6.90
CA PRO A 33 0.25 13.48 7.59
C PRO A 33 -1.00 12.65 7.30
N PHE A 34 -1.94 12.59 8.25
CA PHE A 34 -3.17 11.79 8.14
C PHE A 34 -4.00 12.11 6.89
N HIS A 35 -4.08 13.38 6.48
CA HIS A 35 -4.72 13.82 5.23
C HIS A 35 -3.72 14.17 4.11
N GLY A 36 -2.47 13.71 4.20
CA GLY A 36 -1.39 14.10 3.28
C GLY A 36 -1.68 13.75 1.80
N PHE A 37 -2.46 12.69 1.56
CA PHE A 37 -2.90 12.28 0.23
C PHE A 37 -4.43 12.22 0.10
N ALA A 38 -5.17 12.96 0.91
CA ALA A 38 -6.63 13.03 0.77
C ALA A 38 -7.04 13.59 -0.60
N TYR A 39 -8.33 13.47 -0.95
CA TYR A 39 -8.88 14.04 -2.16
C TYR A 39 -8.47 15.52 -2.31
N PRO A 40 -7.96 15.94 -3.49
CA PRO A 40 -7.92 15.22 -4.78
C PRO A 40 -6.60 14.46 -5.07
N LEU A 41 -5.62 14.51 -4.17
CA LEU A 41 -4.27 14.01 -4.41
C LEU A 41 -4.22 12.49 -4.55
N ASN A 42 -5.03 11.75 -3.79
CA ASN A 42 -5.18 10.29 -3.96
C ASN A 42 -5.54 9.92 -5.40
N ILE A 43 -6.53 10.58 -6.01
CA ILE A 43 -6.98 10.27 -7.38
C ILE A 43 -5.86 10.52 -8.38
N ILE A 44 -5.15 11.64 -8.27
CA ILE A 44 -4.02 11.96 -9.14
C ILE A 44 -2.92 10.91 -9.01
N GLY A 45 -2.55 10.57 -7.77
CA GLY A 45 -1.55 9.53 -7.48
C GLY A 45 -1.96 8.16 -8.00
N GLY A 46 -3.22 7.77 -7.78
CA GLY A 46 -3.78 6.50 -8.24
C GLY A 46 -3.79 6.39 -9.76
N VAL A 47 -4.19 7.44 -10.48
CA VAL A 47 -4.09 7.49 -11.95
C VAL A 47 -2.64 7.31 -12.38
N GLY A 48 -1.70 7.98 -11.73
CA GLY A 48 -0.26 7.82 -11.98
C GLY A 48 0.22 6.36 -11.82
N ILE A 49 -0.19 5.70 -10.74
CA ILE A 49 0.16 4.29 -10.46
C ILE A 49 -0.46 3.34 -11.49
N LEU A 50 -1.72 3.58 -11.90
CA LEU A 50 -2.39 2.80 -12.93
C LEU A 50 -1.66 2.91 -14.27
N LEU A 51 -1.32 4.14 -14.68
CA LEU A 51 -0.57 4.40 -15.91
C LEU A 51 0.83 3.77 -15.87
N LEU A 52 1.53 3.85 -14.73
CA LEU A 52 2.83 3.24 -14.55
C LEU A 52 2.77 1.70 -14.67
N SER A 53 1.78 1.08 -14.05
CA SER A 53 1.54 -0.36 -14.13
C SER A 53 1.21 -0.80 -15.56
N LEU A 54 0.41 -0.01 -16.28
CA LEU A 54 0.07 -0.28 -17.68
C LEU A 54 1.27 -0.09 -18.61
N LEU A 55 2.06 0.97 -18.41
CA LEU A 55 3.29 1.22 -19.15
C LEU A 55 4.27 0.06 -18.98
N LEU A 56 4.46 -0.40 -17.74
CA LEU A 56 5.30 -1.55 -17.44
C LEU A 56 4.83 -2.78 -18.21
N ALA A 57 3.52 -3.05 -18.23
CA ALA A 57 2.94 -4.18 -18.96
C ALA A 57 3.09 -4.07 -20.49
N ILE A 58 2.92 -2.88 -21.06
CA ILE A 58 3.11 -2.62 -22.49
C ILE A 58 4.57 -2.87 -22.88
N LEU A 59 5.52 -2.35 -22.10
CA LEU A 59 6.95 -2.56 -22.32
C LEU A 59 7.34 -4.05 -22.19
N ALA A 60 6.80 -4.75 -21.19
CA ALA A 60 7.00 -6.18 -21.01
C ALA A 60 6.41 -7.02 -22.16
N ARG A 61 5.27 -6.60 -22.72
CA ARG A 61 4.69 -7.21 -23.92
C ARG A 61 5.56 -6.98 -25.15
N ARG A 62 6.16 -5.79 -25.30
CA ARG A 62 7.07 -5.46 -26.40
C ARG A 62 8.45 -6.14 -26.29
N GLY A 63 8.68 -6.96 -25.27
CA GLY A 63 9.92 -7.71 -25.09
C GLY A 63 11.05 -6.92 -24.44
N ASN A 64 10.77 -5.77 -23.81
CA ASN A 64 11.78 -5.06 -23.02
C ASN A 64 12.21 -5.94 -21.83
N ARG A 65 13.52 -6.20 -21.74
CA ARG A 65 14.07 -7.14 -20.73
C ARG A 65 13.85 -6.67 -19.29
N ILE A 66 13.99 -5.36 -19.03
CA ILE A 66 13.81 -4.77 -17.70
C ILE A 66 12.34 -4.87 -17.30
N ALA A 67 11.43 -4.43 -18.19
CA ALA A 67 10.01 -4.46 -17.91
C ALA A 67 9.50 -5.90 -17.72
N THR A 68 9.98 -6.84 -18.54
CA THR A 68 9.67 -8.27 -18.40
C THR A 68 10.17 -8.84 -17.08
N PHE A 69 11.33 -8.39 -16.60
CA PHE A 69 11.87 -8.80 -15.31
C PHE A 69 11.07 -8.21 -14.14
N LEU A 70 10.76 -6.92 -14.18
CA LEU A 70 9.98 -6.23 -13.15
C LEU A 70 8.55 -6.77 -13.04
N ALA A 71 7.91 -7.11 -14.18
CA ALA A 71 6.62 -7.80 -14.21
C ALA A 71 6.74 -9.35 -14.08
N GLY A 72 7.88 -9.82 -13.58
CA GLY A 72 8.18 -11.23 -13.41
C GLY A 72 8.00 -11.70 -11.97
N TYR A 73 7.78 -13.01 -11.80
CA TYR A 73 7.50 -13.62 -10.50
C TYR A 73 8.62 -13.41 -9.46
N LYS A 74 9.89 -13.37 -9.88
CA LYS A 74 11.04 -13.12 -8.98
C LYS A 74 10.91 -11.76 -8.30
N MET A 75 10.54 -10.72 -9.06
CA MET A 75 10.31 -9.37 -8.53
C MET A 75 9.07 -9.33 -7.63
N SER A 76 7.99 -10.03 -7.99
CA SER A 76 6.79 -10.13 -7.16
C SER A 76 7.08 -10.77 -5.80
N ILE A 77 7.86 -11.87 -5.77
CA ILE A 77 8.27 -12.53 -4.53
C ILE A 77 9.11 -11.58 -3.67
N ALA A 78 10.08 -10.88 -4.25
CA ALA A 78 10.92 -9.94 -3.50
C ALA A 78 10.10 -8.79 -2.89
N ALA A 79 9.24 -8.14 -3.67
CA ALA A 79 8.38 -7.07 -3.19
C ALA A 79 7.40 -7.55 -2.10
N MET A 80 6.80 -8.72 -2.29
CA MET A 80 5.89 -9.33 -1.32
C MET A 80 6.62 -9.72 -0.03
N ALA A 81 7.83 -10.27 -0.11
CA ALA A 81 8.63 -10.65 1.05
C ALA A 81 8.98 -9.43 1.92
N ILE A 82 9.37 -8.30 1.30
CA ILE A 82 9.64 -7.06 2.05
C ILE A 82 8.36 -6.54 2.71
N LEU A 83 7.26 -6.42 1.96
CA LEU A 83 6.01 -5.90 2.53
C LEU A 83 5.45 -6.83 3.62
N MET A 84 5.62 -8.15 3.47
CA MET A 84 5.27 -9.13 4.50
C MET A 84 6.12 -8.94 5.75
N GLY A 85 7.45 -8.76 5.61
CA GLY A 85 8.33 -8.47 6.73
C GLY A 85 7.92 -7.20 7.48
N LEU A 86 7.61 -6.12 6.75
CA LEU A 86 7.09 -4.90 7.35
C LEU A 86 5.73 -5.12 8.03
N SER A 87 4.83 -5.89 7.42
CA SER A 87 3.52 -6.22 7.99
C SER A 87 3.63 -7.04 9.28
N ILE A 88 4.61 -7.95 9.36
CA ILE A 88 4.89 -8.72 10.59
C ILE A 88 5.36 -7.78 11.69
N ILE A 89 6.32 -6.90 11.40
CA ILE A 89 6.80 -5.91 12.37
C ILE A 89 5.62 -5.06 12.84
N MET A 90 4.81 -4.55 11.91
CA MET A 90 3.62 -3.76 12.20
C MET A 90 2.61 -4.48 13.10
N GLY A 91 2.41 -5.79 12.89
CA GLY A 91 1.51 -6.60 13.71
C GLY A 91 2.06 -6.97 15.09
N LEU A 92 3.39 -6.96 15.25
CA LEU A 92 4.07 -7.22 16.53
C LEU A 92 4.33 -5.95 17.35
N THR A 93 4.23 -4.77 16.73
CA THR A 93 4.39 -3.48 17.41
C THR A 93 3.05 -2.81 17.67
N ARG A 94 2.93 -2.13 18.80
CA ARG A 94 1.74 -1.33 19.12
C ARG A 94 1.62 -0.17 18.14
N GLN A 95 0.57 -0.20 17.30
CA GLN A 95 0.24 0.91 16.40
C GLN A 95 -0.50 2.01 17.17
N ILE A 96 -0.03 3.24 17.01
CA ILE A 96 -0.53 4.47 17.64
C ILE A 96 -0.92 5.42 16.51
N GLU A 97 -2.03 6.12 16.71
CA GLU A 97 -2.51 7.13 15.77
C GLU A 97 -1.78 8.45 16.01
N LEU A 98 -1.01 8.91 15.01
CA LEU A 98 -0.19 10.14 15.08
C LEU A 98 -1.00 11.42 15.37
N ALA A 99 -2.31 11.41 15.13
CA ALA A 99 -3.20 12.54 15.36
C ALA A 99 -3.78 12.61 16.80
N ALA A 100 -3.42 11.68 17.69
CA ALA A 100 -3.89 11.72 19.08
C ALA A 100 -3.27 12.91 19.85
N PRO A 101 -4.06 13.77 20.54
CA PRO A 101 -3.56 14.94 21.28
C PRO A 101 -2.82 14.59 22.58
N HIS A 102 -2.75 13.31 22.95
CA HIS A 102 -2.22 12.87 24.23
C HIS A 102 -0.79 12.39 24.02
N GLY A 103 0.15 13.19 24.52
CA GLY A 103 1.58 12.98 24.45
C GLY A 103 1.99 11.56 24.78
N ALA A 104 2.70 10.94 23.86
CA ALA A 104 3.76 10.03 24.25
C ALA A 104 5.05 10.87 24.19
N ASN A 105 5.85 10.82 25.24
CA ASN A 105 7.25 11.21 25.16
C ASN A 105 7.91 10.27 24.15
N LEU A 106 7.89 10.63 22.85
CA LEU A 106 8.44 9.85 21.72
C LEU A 106 9.98 9.91 21.72
N GLN A 107 10.62 9.70 22.87
CA GLN A 107 12.08 9.72 23.02
C GLN A 107 12.73 8.34 22.80
N GLU A 108 11.92 7.27 22.68
CA GLU A 108 12.46 5.94 22.37
C GLU A 108 12.78 5.78 20.87
N ALA A 109 13.89 5.11 20.56
CA ALA A 109 14.36 4.90 19.19
C ALA A 109 13.33 4.19 18.28
N ILE A 110 12.45 3.38 18.87
CA ILE A 110 11.35 2.69 18.17
C ILE A 110 10.36 3.68 17.55
N HIS A 111 10.13 4.81 18.23
CA HIS A 111 9.30 5.89 17.72
C HIS A 111 10.01 6.71 16.65
N ALA A 112 11.33 6.92 16.78
CA ALA A 112 12.11 7.66 15.78
C ALA A 112 12.14 6.99 14.40
N VAL A 113 12.12 5.65 14.35
CA VAL A 113 12.04 4.89 13.08
C VAL A 113 10.60 4.82 12.55
N GLY A 114 9.59 5.04 13.39
CA GLY A 114 8.19 5.01 12.99
C GLY A 114 7.50 3.65 13.08
N PHE A 115 8.04 2.71 13.86
CA PHE A 115 7.42 1.38 14.05
C PHE A 115 6.07 1.41 14.78
N SER A 116 5.79 2.50 15.50
CA SER A 116 4.49 2.72 16.15
C SER A 116 3.44 3.34 15.23
N TYR A 117 3.78 3.73 14.00
CA TYR A 117 2.83 4.35 13.06
C TYR A 117 3.17 3.97 11.61
N MET A 118 3.40 2.68 11.36
CA MET A 118 4.03 2.21 10.13
C MET A 118 3.26 2.59 8.86
N LEU A 119 1.93 2.66 8.91
CA LEU A 119 1.10 3.11 7.77
C LEU A 119 1.38 4.56 7.34
N SER A 120 1.89 5.39 8.25
CA SER A 120 2.28 6.78 7.98
C SER A 120 3.77 6.94 7.65
N THR A 121 4.48 5.86 7.33
CA THR A 121 5.91 5.91 7.00
C THR A 121 6.16 5.77 5.50
N TRP A 122 7.19 6.46 5.01
CA TRP A 122 7.57 6.44 3.60
C TRP A 122 8.10 5.08 3.15
N TYR A 123 8.80 4.33 4.01
CA TYR A 123 9.29 3.00 3.66
C TYR A 123 8.18 1.97 3.49
N PHE A 124 7.11 2.07 4.28
CA PHE A 124 5.92 1.24 4.10
C PHE A 124 5.21 1.61 2.79
N LEU A 125 4.97 2.91 2.57
CA LEU A 125 4.34 3.39 1.34
C LEU A 125 5.13 2.99 0.08
N MET A 126 6.45 3.22 0.05
CA MET A 126 7.28 2.85 -1.11
C MET A 126 7.29 1.35 -1.39
N SER A 127 7.34 0.52 -0.34
CA SER A 127 7.26 -0.95 -0.48
C SER A 127 5.89 -1.40 -0.98
N TYR A 128 4.82 -0.75 -0.49
CA TYR A 128 3.45 -0.97 -0.94
C TYR A 128 3.26 -0.59 -2.42
N LEU A 129 3.75 0.60 -2.81
CA LEU A 129 3.71 1.07 -4.19
C LEU A 129 4.50 0.16 -5.13
N LEU A 130 5.66 -0.33 -4.70
CA LEU A 130 6.45 -1.30 -5.46
C LEU A 130 5.66 -2.58 -5.71
N LEU A 131 5.06 -3.17 -4.66
CA LEU A 131 4.23 -4.35 -4.79
C LEU A 131 3.05 -4.09 -5.74
N LEU A 132 2.38 -2.94 -5.59
CA LEU A 132 1.22 -2.58 -6.40
C LEU A 132 1.58 -2.43 -7.88
N VAL A 133 2.68 -1.74 -8.21
CA VAL A 133 3.15 -1.57 -9.60
C VAL A 133 3.61 -2.90 -10.21
N VAL A 134 4.32 -3.74 -9.46
CA VAL A 134 4.77 -5.07 -9.93
C VAL A 134 3.59 -6.01 -10.14
N LEU A 135 2.64 -6.02 -9.21
CA LEU A 135 1.41 -6.81 -9.31
C LEU A 135 0.57 -6.34 -10.51
N GLY A 136 0.34 -5.04 -10.64
CA GLY A 136 -0.36 -4.43 -11.77
C GLY A 136 0.31 -4.75 -13.11
N GLY A 137 1.63 -4.59 -13.19
CA GLY A 137 2.42 -4.94 -14.37
C GLY A 137 2.27 -6.43 -14.74
N THR A 138 2.29 -7.32 -13.77
CA THR A 138 2.09 -8.77 -13.98
C THR A 138 0.67 -9.07 -14.48
N THR A 139 -0.34 -8.52 -13.81
CA THR A 139 -1.77 -8.67 -14.14
C THR A 139 -2.07 -8.14 -15.54
N PHE A 140 -1.67 -6.91 -15.85
CA PHE A 140 -1.91 -6.30 -17.15
C PHE A 140 -1.10 -6.97 -18.25
N THR A 141 0.12 -7.44 -17.98
CA THR A 141 0.88 -8.24 -18.96
C THR A 141 0.14 -9.52 -19.31
N PHE A 142 -0.44 -10.21 -18.32
CA PHE A 142 -1.23 -11.40 -18.54
C PHE A 142 -2.49 -11.10 -19.37
N ILE A 143 -3.24 -10.05 -19.02
CA ILE A 143 -4.43 -9.61 -19.77
C ILE A 143 -4.07 -9.27 -21.22
N LEU A 144 -3.01 -8.48 -21.44
CA LEU A 144 -2.58 -8.06 -22.76
C LEU A 144 -2.13 -9.26 -23.62
N ARG A 145 -1.43 -10.24 -23.04
CA ARG A 145 -1.01 -11.45 -23.76
C ARG A 145 -2.17 -12.41 -24.05
N GLY A 146 -3.27 -12.30 -23.31
CA GLY A 146 -4.47 -13.11 -23.48
C GLY A 146 -4.31 -14.56 -23.03
N ARG A 147 -5.38 -15.34 -23.18
CA ARG A 147 -5.41 -16.77 -22.84
C ARG A 147 -4.49 -17.55 -23.78
N ARG A 148 -3.57 -18.35 -23.22
CA ARG A 148 -2.77 -19.30 -24.01
C ARG A 148 -3.66 -20.41 -24.59
N PRO A 149 -3.42 -20.89 -25.83
CA PRO A 149 -4.27 -21.91 -26.46
C PRO A 149 -4.51 -23.15 -25.58
N ASN A 150 -3.46 -23.63 -24.92
CA ASN A 150 -3.47 -24.83 -24.09
C ASN A 150 -3.92 -24.61 -22.63
N MET A 151 -4.38 -23.40 -22.28
CA MET A 151 -4.79 -23.07 -20.91
C MET A 151 -6.30 -23.17 -20.75
N PRO A 152 -6.82 -23.99 -19.82
CA PRO A 152 -8.26 -24.09 -19.59
C PRO A 152 -8.83 -22.77 -19.07
N TRP A 153 -10.09 -22.48 -19.43
CA TRP A 153 -10.79 -21.25 -19.04
C TRP A 153 -10.85 -21.06 -17.52
N SER A 154 -11.10 -22.14 -16.77
CA SER A 154 -11.12 -22.10 -15.30
C SER A 154 -9.82 -21.56 -14.71
N ARG A 155 -8.66 -22.00 -15.21
CA ARG A 155 -7.36 -21.51 -14.75
C ARG A 155 -7.11 -20.06 -15.16
N TYR A 156 -7.56 -19.66 -16.35
CA TYR A 156 -7.41 -18.28 -16.82
C TYR A 156 -8.21 -17.32 -15.95
N ILE A 157 -9.47 -17.64 -15.67
CA ILE A 157 -10.36 -16.86 -14.82
C ILE A 157 -9.86 -16.85 -13.38
N ALA A 158 -9.45 -17.99 -12.83
CA ALA A 158 -8.90 -18.07 -11.47
C ALA A 158 -7.64 -17.20 -11.32
N PHE A 159 -6.73 -17.22 -12.30
CA PHE A 159 -5.56 -16.35 -12.31
C PHE A 159 -5.98 -14.87 -12.32
N LEU A 160 -6.91 -14.51 -13.21
CA LEU A 160 -7.39 -13.15 -13.37
C LEU A 160 -8.05 -12.64 -12.09
N LEU A 161 -9.01 -13.39 -11.53
CA LEU A 161 -9.70 -13.00 -10.30
C LEU A 161 -8.74 -12.84 -9.13
N ASN A 162 -7.74 -13.71 -8.99
CA ASN A 162 -6.78 -13.61 -7.89
C ASN A 162 -5.88 -12.37 -8.06
N HIS A 163 -5.24 -12.18 -9.21
CA HIS A 163 -4.27 -11.11 -9.39
C HIS A 163 -4.93 -9.74 -9.63
N LEU A 164 -5.98 -9.70 -10.44
CA LEU A 164 -6.76 -8.48 -10.67
C LEU A 164 -7.57 -8.10 -9.45
N GLY A 165 -8.20 -9.08 -8.77
CA GLY A 165 -8.94 -8.83 -7.53
C GLY A 165 -8.02 -8.28 -6.44
N LEU A 166 -6.85 -8.90 -6.22
CA LEU A 166 -5.87 -8.38 -5.28
C LEU A 166 -5.35 -6.98 -5.68
N TYR A 167 -5.07 -6.75 -6.97
CA TYR A 167 -4.65 -5.44 -7.45
C TYR A 167 -5.72 -4.37 -7.17
N ILE A 168 -6.98 -4.64 -7.48
CA ILE A 168 -8.10 -3.73 -7.22
C ILE A 168 -8.25 -3.48 -5.72
N ALA A 169 -8.19 -4.52 -4.89
CA ALA A 169 -8.33 -4.38 -3.44
C ALA A 169 -7.22 -3.48 -2.84
N LEU A 170 -5.97 -3.72 -3.23
CA LEU A 170 -4.85 -2.90 -2.79
C LEU A 170 -4.94 -1.47 -3.36
N PHE A 171 -5.23 -1.32 -4.64
CA PHE A 171 -5.36 -0.03 -5.29
C PHE A 171 -6.46 0.84 -4.65
N ALA A 172 -7.65 0.27 -4.41
CA ALA A 172 -8.75 0.97 -3.75
C ALA A 172 -8.42 1.29 -2.28
N GLY A 173 -7.75 0.38 -1.57
CA GLY A 173 -7.28 0.61 -0.21
C GLY A 173 -6.31 1.80 -0.13
N LEU A 174 -5.37 1.90 -1.06
CA LEU A 174 -4.44 3.03 -1.15
C LEU A 174 -5.16 4.35 -1.42
N LEU A 175 -6.13 4.35 -2.35
CA LEU A 175 -6.91 5.54 -2.69
C LEU A 175 -7.75 6.04 -1.51
N GLY A 176 -8.43 5.14 -0.80
CA GLY A 176 -9.35 5.50 0.28
C GLY A 176 -8.68 5.78 1.62
N ALA A 177 -7.43 5.35 1.83
CA ALA A 177 -6.79 5.37 3.15
C ALA A 177 -6.77 6.75 3.83
N HIS A 178 -6.51 7.82 3.06
CA HIS A 178 -6.39 9.19 3.57
C HIS A 178 -7.70 10.00 3.57
N ASP A 179 -8.77 9.43 3.02
CA ASP A 179 -10.12 10.03 3.01
C ASP A 179 -11.01 9.48 4.14
N LEU A 180 -10.51 8.53 4.94
CA LEU A 180 -11.23 7.98 6.07
C LEU A 180 -11.47 9.06 7.13
N GLN A 181 -12.74 9.33 7.41
CA GLN A 181 -13.18 10.13 8.55
C GLN A 181 -13.63 9.21 9.67
N ARG A 182 -13.13 9.45 10.88
CA ARG A 182 -13.50 8.66 12.05
C ARG A 182 -14.37 9.49 12.95
N TYR A 183 -15.45 8.92 13.47
CA TYR A 183 -16.31 9.58 14.43
C TYR A 183 -16.37 8.72 15.69
N ARG A 184 -16.14 9.32 16.86
CA ARG A 184 -16.19 8.66 18.15
C ARG A 184 -17.33 9.27 18.97
N MET A 185 -18.37 8.47 19.20
CA MET A 185 -19.51 8.81 20.05
C MET A 185 -19.34 8.12 21.40
N GLN A 186 -19.48 8.89 22.48
CA GLN A 186 -19.57 8.35 23.83
C GLN A 186 -21.05 8.23 24.18
N VAL A 187 -21.48 7.03 24.59
CA VAL A 187 -22.85 6.76 25.03
C VAL A 187 -22.77 6.38 26.49
N ASP A 188 -23.41 7.17 27.37
CA ASP A 188 -23.53 6.83 28.77
C ASP A 188 -24.82 6.01 28.99
N ALA A 189 -24.68 4.79 29.49
CA ALA A 189 -25.81 3.89 29.75
C ALA A 189 -26.71 4.36 30.90
N SER A 190 -26.24 5.29 31.74
CA SER A 190 -27.04 5.90 32.80
C SER A 190 -27.97 7.01 32.30
N GLU A 191 -27.71 7.54 31.11
CA GLU A 191 -28.48 8.60 30.50
C GLU A 191 -29.60 8.00 29.63
N ASN A 192 -30.85 8.31 29.97
CA ASN A 192 -32.03 7.75 29.29
C ASN A 192 -32.42 8.54 28.03
N HIS A 193 -31.46 9.21 27.38
CA HIS A 193 -31.68 10.02 26.19
C HIS A 193 -30.71 9.59 25.06
N PRO A 194 -31.14 9.65 23.78
CA PRO A 194 -30.27 9.30 22.67
C PRO A 194 -29.15 10.34 22.53
N GLU A 195 -27.93 9.87 22.28
CA GLU A 195 -26.78 10.71 21.94
C GLU A 195 -26.53 10.64 20.43
N TRP A 196 -26.42 11.80 19.78
CA TRP A 196 -26.07 11.95 18.36
C TRP A 196 -24.80 12.79 18.15
N ARG A 197 -24.15 13.19 19.24
CA ARG A 197 -22.92 13.99 19.21
C ARG A 197 -21.72 13.06 19.15
N ALA A 198 -20.83 13.30 18.21
CA ALA A 198 -19.59 12.56 18.05
C ALA A 198 -18.40 13.52 17.94
N THR A 199 -17.26 13.09 18.46
CA THR A 199 -15.98 13.74 18.18
C THR A 199 -15.47 13.28 16.83
N LYS A 200 -15.05 14.22 15.97
CA LYS A 200 -14.48 13.91 14.67
C LYS A 200 -12.98 13.68 14.79
N ASP A 201 -12.54 12.58 14.21
CA ASP A 201 -11.18 12.05 14.21
C ASP A 201 -10.62 11.97 15.64
N PHE A 202 -9.78 12.92 16.01
CA PHE A 202 -9.14 13.05 17.31
C PHE A 202 -9.35 14.45 17.93
N SER A 203 -10.21 15.25 17.30
CA SER A 203 -10.58 16.55 17.83
C SER A 203 -11.42 16.38 19.08
N THR A 204 -11.37 17.37 19.97
CA THR A 204 -12.29 17.50 21.10
C THR A 204 -13.58 18.22 20.72
N GLU A 205 -13.72 18.60 19.45
CA GLU A 205 -14.92 19.26 18.93
C GLU A 205 -16.04 18.25 18.76
N LEU A 206 -17.22 18.59 19.28
CA LEU A 206 -18.43 17.81 19.12
C LEU A 206 -19.13 18.20 17.82
N TYR A 207 -19.44 17.18 17.02
CA TYR A 207 -20.21 17.28 15.78
C TYR A 207 -21.53 16.54 15.96
N GLU A 208 -22.63 17.17 15.57
CA GLU A 208 -23.92 16.49 15.50
C GLU A 208 -23.98 15.61 14.26
N LEU A 209 -24.23 14.32 14.46
CA LEU A 209 -24.44 13.37 13.37
C LEU A 209 -25.85 13.55 12.78
N PRO A 210 -26.02 13.30 11.47
CA PRO A 210 -27.35 13.30 10.86
C PRO A 210 -28.24 12.23 11.50
N LEU A 211 -29.45 12.64 11.89
CA LEU A 211 -30.51 11.77 12.42
C LEU A 211 -31.28 11.07 11.31
#